data_AF-A0A257L211-F1
#
_entry.id   AF-A0A257L211-F1
#
_cell.length_a   1.000
_cell.length_b   1.000
_cell.length_c   1.000
_cell.angle_alpha   90.00
_cell.angle_beta   90.00
_cell.angle_gamma   90.00
#
_symmetry.space_group_name_H-M   'P 1'
#
loop_
_entity.id
_entity.type
_entity.pdbx_description
1 polymer ?
#
loop_
_entity_poly.entity_id
_entity_poly.type
_entity_poly.pdbx_seq_one_letter_code
_entity_poly.pdbx_strand_id
1 'polypeptide(L)'
;RKAKMTDIEVVALSLTAEYMSIDSENNLFKQLANTSIPNLIERSQYNKRRRKLFEFSETVRTKLASSFLEFEDYFIIDSMPLEICKKSRENRLKICKKDFETAPSKGFCASQDTWFYGYKLHGVCSVSGVFQSIDITKANVHDVQILNDVKDQISDCVLLGDKGYLSSTQQIDLFQSANIILETPMRMNQKGYVKQPYIFRKA
;
A
#
# COMPACT_ATOMS: atom_id res chain seq x y z
N ARG A 1 -19.80 32.68 -18.87
CA ARG A 1 -19.41 32.06 -17.57
C ARG A 1 -18.22 31.15 -17.85
N LYS A 2 -17.07 31.32 -17.18
CA LYS A 2 -15.87 30.49 -17.45
C LYS A 2 -16.22 29.02 -17.17
N ALA A 3 -15.89 28.11 -18.08
CA ALA A 3 -16.12 26.69 -17.88
C ALA A 3 -15.35 26.23 -16.62
N LYS A 4 -16.01 25.46 -15.76
CA LYS A 4 -15.41 24.93 -14.53
C LYS A 4 -14.81 23.57 -14.85
N MET A 5 -13.61 23.29 -14.36
CA MET A 5 -13.02 21.95 -14.45
C MET A 5 -13.98 20.90 -13.88
N THR A 6 -14.25 19.86 -14.62
CA THR A 6 -15.08 18.71 -14.26
C THR A 6 -14.31 17.76 -13.33
N ASP A 7 -15.00 16.84 -12.68
CA ASP A 7 -14.34 15.85 -11.81
C ASP A 7 -13.49 14.86 -12.63
N ILE A 8 -13.94 14.51 -13.84
CA ILE A 8 -13.17 13.67 -14.78
C ILE A 8 -11.85 14.34 -15.14
N GLU A 9 -11.86 15.64 -15.46
CA GLU A 9 -10.62 16.38 -15.74
C GLU A 9 -9.68 16.42 -14.54
N VAL A 10 -10.20 16.50 -13.30
CA VAL A 10 -9.37 16.47 -12.09
C VAL A 10 -8.67 15.12 -11.94
N VAL A 11 -9.40 14.02 -12.16
CA VAL A 11 -8.84 12.66 -12.11
C VAL A 11 -7.82 12.45 -13.24
N ALA A 12 -8.15 12.87 -14.46
CA ALA A 12 -7.25 12.79 -15.60
C ALA A 12 -5.95 13.59 -15.39
N LEU A 13 -6.04 14.78 -14.78
CA LEU A 13 -4.86 15.56 -14.42
C LEU A 13 -4.03 14.86 -13.35
N SER A 14 -4.67 14.23 -12.36
CA SER A 14 -3.97 13.45 -11.34
C SER A 14 -3.21 12.28 -11.95
N LEU A 15 -3.85 11.48 -12.81
CA LEU A 15 -3.21 10.34 -13.45
C LEU A 15 -2.08 10.77 -14.39
N THR A 16 -2.27 11.86 -15.14
CA THR A 16 -1.22 12.43 -16.00
C THR A 16 -0.01 12.87 -15.17
N ALA A 17 -0.22 13.49 -14.01
CA ALA A 17 0.87 13.91 -13.14
C ALA A 17 1.69 12.72 -12.63
N GLU A 18 1.04 11.62 -12.22
CA GLU A 18 1.72 10.39 -11.80
C GLU A 18 2.47 9.74 -12.97
N TYR A 19 1.86 9.68 -14.16
CA TYR A 19 2.51 9.17 -15.38
C TYR A 19 3.78 9.96 -15.75
N MET A 20 3.76 11.28 -15.54
CA MET A 20 4.92 12.16 -15.75
C MET A 20 5.90 12.15 -14.56
N SER A 21 5.65 11.34 -13.52
CA SER A 21 6.45 11.27 -12.29
C SER A 21 6.60 12.63 -11.59
N ILE A 22 5.53 13.43 -11.57
CA ILE A 22 5.49 14.74 -10.91
C ILE A 22 4.87 14.59 -9.52
N ASP A 23 5.72 14.33 -8.53
CA ASP A 23 5.26 14.10 -7.14
C ASP A 23 4.85 15.40 -6.40
N SER A 24 5.23 16.56 -6.95
CA SER A 24 4.99 17.86 -6.33
C SER A 24 3.86 18.60 -7.03
N GLU A 25 2.74 18.77 -6.34
CA GLU A 25 1.63 19.60 -6.83
C GLU A 25 2.08 21.04 -7.12
N ASN A 26 3.08 21.57 -6.40
CA ASN A 26 3.64 22.88 -6.70
C ASN A 26 4.40 22.88 -8.04
N ASN A 27 5.16 21.82 -8.33
CA ASN A 27 5.85 21.67 -9.61
C ASN A 27 4.85 21.50 -10.76
N LEU A 28 3.85 20.63 -10.58
CA LEU A 28 2.75 20.43 -11.54
C LEU A 28 2.12 21.76 -11.93
N PHE A 29 1.69 22.56 -10.95
CA PHE A 29 1.03 23.83 -11.22
C PHE A 29 1.95 24.90 -11.80
N LYS A 30 3.27 24.84 -11.54
CA LYS A 30 4.26 25.69 -12.23
C LYS A 30 4.38 25.32 -13.71
N GLN A 31 4.40 24.03 -14.04
CA GLN A 31 4.47 23.56 -15.42
C GLN A 31 3.16 23.86 -16.18
N LEU A 32 2.02 23.65 -15.52
CA LEU A 32 0.71 23.95 -16.10
C LEU A 32 0.44 25.44 -16.30
N ALA A 33 1.13 26.34 -15.57
CA ALA A 33 0.99 27.78 -15.75
C ALA A 33 1.32 28.23 -17.19
N ASN A 34 2.15 27.46 -17.90
CA ASN A 34 2.52 27.69 -19.29
C ASN A 34 1.65 26.92 -20.30
N THR A 35 0.63 26.19 -19.83
CA THR A 35 -0.24 25.36 -20.68
C THR A 35 -1.59 26.02 -20.95
N SER A 36 -2.23 25.64 -22.05
CA SER A 36 -3.53 26.16 -22.48
C SER A 36 -4.72 25.37 -21.91
N ILE A 37 -4.74 25.03 -20.62
CA ILE A 37 -5.92 24.42 -19.98
C ILE A 37 -6.90 25.54 -19.59
N PRO A 38 -7.99 25.78 -20.34
CA PRO A 38 -8.79 27.00 -20.23
C PRO A 38 -9.59 27.11 -18.93
N ASN A 39 -9.92 25.97 -18.32
CA ASN A 39 -10.74 25.82 -17.12
C ASN A 39 -9.92 25.41 -15.88
N LEU A 40 -8.58 25.48 -15.93
CA LEU A 40 -7.69 25.09 -14.83
C LEU A 40 -8.07 25.83 -13.54
N ILE A 41 -8.33 25.06 -12.49
CA ILE A 41 -8.63 25.57 -11.16
C ILE A 41 -7.35 25.88 -10.39
N GLU A 42 -7.44 26.63 -9.30
CA GLU A 42 -6.29 26.87 -8.42
C GLU A 42 -5.79 25.56 -7.77
N ARG A 43 -4.48 25.47 -7.50
CA ARG A 43 -3.84 24.31 -6.84
C ARG A 43 -4.56 23.86 -5.58
N SER A 44 -4.96 24.79 -4.71
CA SER A 44 -5.65 24.46 -3.46
C SER A 44 -7.04 23.84 -3.70
N GLN A 45 -7.75 24.28 -4.75
CA GLN A 45 -9.04 23.72 -5.17
C GLN A 45 -8.86 22.34 -5.80
N TYR A 46 -7.83 22.17 -6.63
CA TYR A 46 -7.44 20.88 -7.18
C TYR A 46 -7.16 19.87 -6.08
N ASN A 47 -6.31 20.20 -5.10
CA ASN A 47 -5.99 19.29 -3.99
C ASN A 47 -7.25 18.86 -3.21
N LYS A 48 -8.13 19.81 -2.87
CA LYS A 48 -9.39 19.52 -2.17
C LYS A 48 -10.31 18.60 -2.98
N ARG A 49 -10.42 18.82 -4.29
CA ARG A 49 -11.27 18.00 -5.17
C ARG A 49 -10.68 16.63 -5.43
N ARG A 50 -9.38 16.55 -5.73
CA ARG A 50 -8.64 15.29 -5.88
C ARG A 50 -8.84 14.39 -4.67
N ARG A 51 -8.72 14.93 -3.45
CA ARG A 51 -8.97 14.19 -2.20
C ARG A 51 -10.41 13.70 -2.07
N LYS A 52 -11.41 14.49 -2.48
CA LYS A 52 -12.82 14.08 -2.46
C LYS A 52 -13.14 12.99 -3.48
N LEU A 53 -12.35 12.90 -4.56
CA LEU A 53 -12.52 11.91 -5.62
C LEU A 53 -11.69 10.63 -5.37
N PHE A 54 -11.16 10.44 -4.16
CA PHE A 54 -10.31 9.30 -3.82
C PHE A 54 -10.99 7.95 -4.14
N GLU A 55 -12.23 7.74 -3.71
CA GLU A 55 -12.98 6.50 -3.95
C GLU A 55 -13.19 6.22 -5.45
N PHE A 56 -13.41 7.29 -6.24
CA PHE A 56 -13.53 7.16 -7.69
C PHE A 56 -12.18 6.79 -8.34
N SER A 57 -11.10 7.46 -7.94
CA SER A 57 -9.75 7.10 -8.39
C SER A 57 -9.37 5.67 -8.01
N GLU A 58 -9.80 5.20 -6.84
CA GLU A 58 -9.61 3.83 -6.40
C GLU A 58 -10.38 2.84 -7.28
N THR A 59 -11.62 3.16 -7.65
CA THR A 59 -12.38 2.36 -8.62
C THR A 59 -11.66 2.26 -9.97
N VAL A 60 -11.05 3.34 -10.44
CA VAL A 60 -10.24 3.34 -11.67
C VAL A 60 -8.99 2.48 -11.50
N ARG A 61 -8.27 2.63 -10.38
CA ARG A 61 -7.09 1.83 -10.05
C ARG A 61 -7.40 0.34 -10.04
N THR A 62 -8.47 -0.08 -9.36
CA THR A 62 -8.85 -1.49 -9.25
C THR A 62 -9.21 -2.10 -10.61
N LYS A 63 -9.92 -1.35 -11.48
CA LYS A 63 -10.21 -1.80 -12.85
C LYS A 63 -8.96 -1.94 -13.72
N LEU A 64 -8.00 -1.02 -13.57
CA LEU A 64 -6.71 -1.13 -14.25
C LEU A 64 -5.92 -2.33 -13.73
N ALA A 65 -5.81 -2.48 -12.41
CA ALA A 65 -5.15 -3.61 -11.78
C ALA A 65 -5.74 -4.95 -12.26
N SER A 66 -7.07 -5.10 -12.25
CA SER A 66 -7.71 -6.34 -12.75
C SER A 66 -7.37 -6.66 -14.19
N SER A 67 -7.19 -5.64 -15.05
CA SER A 67 -6.81 -5.87 -16.46
C SER A 67 -5.34 -6.27 -16.64
N PHE A 68 -4.46 -5.86 -15.73
CA PHE A 68 -3.04 -6.24 -15.78
C PHE A 68 -2.76 -7.57 -15.11
N LEU A 69 -3.63 -8.00 -14.18
CA LEU A 69 -3.42 -9.16 -13.32
C LEU A 69 -4.18 -10.41 -13.77
N GLU A 70 -4.92 -10.35 -14.88
CA GLU A 70 -5.77 -11.44 -15.38
C GLU A 70 -5.03 -12.79 -15.54
N PHE A 71 -3.71 -12.74 -15.78
CA PHE A 71 -2.88 -13.93 -16.03
C PHE A 71 -1.76 -14.11 -14.99
N GLU A 72 -1.84 -13.43 -13.85
CA GLU A 72 -0.83 -13.51 -12.79
C GLU A 72 -1.29 -14.46 -11.68
N ASP A 73 -0.57 -15.57 -11.52
CA ASP A 73 -0.84 -16.55 -10.46
C ASP A 73 -0.01 -16.31 -9.20
N TYR A 74 0.98 -15.40 -9.27
CA TYR A 74 1.95 -15.16 -8.21
C TYR A 74 1.90 -13.71 -7.72
N PHE A 75 1.70 -13.56 -6.41
CA PHE A 75 1.69 -12.27 -5.73
C PHE A 75 2.72 -12.23 -4.61
N ILE A 76 3.21 -11.04 -4.30
CA ILE A 76 4.15 -10.77 -3.23
C ILE A 76 3.44 -9.89 -2.21
N ILE A 77 3.55 -10.27 -0.93
CA ILE A 77 3.07 -9.47 0.19
C ILE A 77 4.24 -8.98 1.04
N ASP A 78 4.28 -7.67 1.27
CA ASP A 78 5.27 -7.05 2.14
C ASP A 78 4.68 -5.89 2.94
N SER A 79 5.30 -5.58 4.07
CA SER A 79 4.91 -4.47 4.93
C SER A 79 6.06 -3.46 5.08
N MET A 80 5.72 -2.17 5.04
CA MET A 80 6.65 -1.07 5.22
C MET A 80 6.22 -0.17 6.38
N PRO A 81 7.14 0.25 7.28
CA PRO A 81 6.80 1.21 8.32
C PRO A 81 6.47 2.59 7.74
N LEU A 82 5.32 3.13 8.12
CA LEU A 82 4.87 4.48 7.78
C LEU A 82 5.00 5.37 9.02
N GLU A 83 6.20 5.92 9.22
CA GLU A 83 6.51 6.82 10.33
C GLU A 83 5.81 8.18 10.13
N ILE A 84 4.95 8.58 11.08
CA ILE A 84 4.25 9.87 11.01
C ILE A 84 5.03 10.99 11.72
N CYS A 85 5.85 10.64 12.71
CA CYS A 85 6.74 11.56 13.38
C CYS A 85 7.88 10.83 14.08
N LYS A 86 9.00 11.53 14.26
CA LYS A 86 10.11 11.05 15.09
C LYS A 86 9.65 10.79 16.52
N LYS A 87 10.20 9.75 17.15
CA LYS A 87 9.92 9.32 18.53
C LYS A 87 9.93 10.48 19.55
N SER A 88 10.81 11.47 19.38
CA SER A 88 10.89 12.68 20.22
C SER A 88 9.68 13.63 20.15
N ARG A 89 8.75 13.39 19.22
CA ARG A 89 7.56 14.21 18.99
C ARG A 89 6.24 13.46 19.21
N GLU A 90 6.28 12.17 19.46
CA GLU A 90 5.09 11.31 19.65
C GLU A 90 4.08 11.91 20.64
N ASN A 91 4.56 12.30 21.83
CA ASN A 91 3.71 12.83 22.90
C ASN A 91 3.07 14.19 22.53
N ARG A 92 3.70 14.95 21.62
CA ARG A 92 3.21 16.27 21.16
C ARG A 92 2.29 16.16 19.96
N LEU A 93 2.26 15.03 19.27
CA LEU A 93 1.44 14.83 18.08
C LEU A 93 -0.05 14.84 18.47
N LYS A 94 -0.85 15.65 17.78
CA LYS A 94 -2.32 15.70 17.92
C LYS A 94 -3.06 15.11 16.71
N ILE A 95 -2.36 14.94 15.59
CA ILE A 95 -2.91 14.45 14.32
C ILE A 95 -3.16 12.94 14.44
N CYS A 96 -4.24 12.45 13.82
CA CYS A 96 -4.67 11.05 13.82
C CYS A 96 -5.01 10.45 15.20
N LYS A 97 -5.17 11.24 16.27
CA LYS A 97 -5.50 10.75 17.62
C LYS A 97 -6.97 10.92 18.04
N LYS A 98 -7.87 11.20 17.09
CA LYS A 98 -9.29 11.43 17.39
C LYS A 98 -9.97 10.13 17.83
N ASP A 99 -9.78 9.08 17.04
CA ASP A 99 -10.38 7.77 17.28
C ASP A 99 -9.30 6.79 17.74
N PHE A 100 -9.53 6.14 18.88
CA PHE A 100 -8.56 5.20 19.46
C PHE A 100 -8.27 4.03 18.51
N GLU A 101 -9.28 3.55 17.78
CA GLU A 101 -9.15 2.42 16.85
C GLU A 101 -8.26 2.71 15.65
N THR A 102 -8.12 3.97 15.25
CA THR A 102 -7.24 4.38 14.14
C THR A 102 -6.02 5.16 14.62
N ALA A 103 -5.87 5.34 15.94
CA ALA A 103 -4.78 6.12 16.50
C ALA A 103 -3.42 5.43 16.25
N PRO A 104 -2.38 6.20 15.87
CA PRO A 104 -1.07 5.64 15.59
C PRO A 104 -0.43 5.07 16.86
N SER A 105 0.38 4.03 16.67
CA SER A 105 1.03 3.30 17.76
C SER A 105 2.52 3.13 17.52
N LYS A 106 3.22 2.54 18.49
CA LYS A 106 4.63 2.18 18.36
C LYS A 106 4.75 0.82 17.67
N GLY A 107 5.60 0.76 16.65
CA GLY A 107 6.00 -0.49 16.02
C GLY A 107 7.52 -0.60 16.00
N PHE A 108 7.99 -1.82 15.76
CA PHE A 108 9.39 -2.12 15.59
C PHE A 108 9.60 -2.70 14.19
N CYS A 109 10.54 -2.12 13.44
CA CYS A 109 10.93 -2.59 12.12
C CYS A 109 12.18 -3.45 12.26
N ALA A 110 12.03 -4.77 12.15
CA ALA A 110 13.12 -5.72 12.34
C ALA A 110 14.21 -5.60 11.25
N SER A 111 13.84 -5.20 10.03
CA SER A 111 14.80 -5.03 8.93
C SER A 111 15.73 -3.82 9.13
N GLN A 112 15.27 -2.80 9.84
CA GLN A 112 16.01 -1.56 10.13
C GLN A 112 16.48 -1.46 11.58
N ASP A 113 16.19 -2.45 12.43
CA ASP A 113 16.48 -2.46 13.88
C ASP A 113 16.05 -1.16 14.60
N THR A 114 14.89 -0.62 14.23
CA THR A 114 14.43 0.68 14.72
C THR A 114 12.97 0.70 15.13
N TRP A 115 12.70 1.46 16.19
CA TRP A 115 11.34 1.77 16.64
C TRP A 115 10.80 2.98 15.88
N PHE A 116 9.56 2.89 15.44
CA PHE A 116 8.85 3.99 14.79
C PHE A 116 7.49 4.21 15.44
N TYR A 117 6.97 5.43 15.29
CA TYR A 117 5.63 5.80 15.72
C TYR A 117 4.80 6.13 14.48
N GLY A 118 3.70 5.43 14.27
CA GLY A 118 2.87 5.58 13.07
C GLY A 118 2.05 4.34 12.74
N TYR A 119 2.15 3.93 11.47
CA TYR A 119 1.38 2.86 10.87
C TYR A 119 2.29 1.88 10.12
N LYS A 120 1.74 0.74 9.68
CA LYS A 120 2.36 -0.12 8.68
C LYS A 120 1.53 -0.03 7.40
N LEU A 121 2.21 0.13 6.28
CA LEU A 121 1.64 0.00 4.96
C LEU A 121 1.86 -1.45 4.51
N HIS A 122 0.79 -2.16 4.20
CA HIS A 122 0.84 -3.50 3.62
C HIS A 122 0.48 -3.39 2.15
N GLY A 123 1.24 -4.05 1.30
CA GLY A 123 0.98 -4.07 -0.14
C GLY A 123 1.03 -5.48 -0.67
N VAL A 124 0.06 -5.81 -1.54
CA VAL A 124 0.08 -7.02 -2.37
C VAL A 124 0.33 -6.58 -3.81
N CYS A 125 1.38 -7.10 -4.43
CA CYS A 125 1.73 -6.80 -5.81
C CYS A 125 2.04 -8.06 -6.62
N SER A 126 1.84 -8.02 -7.93
CA SER A 126 2.34 -9.07 -8.83
C SER A 126 3.86 -9.07 -8.91
N VAL A 127 4.41 -10.14 -9.49
CA VAL A 127 5.84 -10.22 -9.83
C VAL A 127 6.25 -9.13 -10.83
N SER A 128 5.33 -8.71 -11.70
CA SER A 128 5.51 -7.60 -12.64
C SER A 128 5.46 -6.20 -11.98
N GLY A 129 5.16 -6.13 -10.68
CA GLY A 129 5.17 -4.89 -9.89
C GLY A 129 3.85 -4.12 -9.90
N VAL A 130 2.75 -4.73 -10.32
CA VAL A 130 1.42 -4.11 -10.30
C VAL A 130 0.78 -4.33 -8.93
N PHE A 131 0.40 -3.25 -8.25
CA PHE A 131 -0.28 -3.34 -6.96
C PHE A 131 -1.74 -3.78 -7.12
N GLN A 132 -2.07 -4.91 -6.51
CA GLN A 132 -3.43 -5.42 -6.41
C GLN A 132 -4.18 -4.69 -5.29
N SER A 133 -3.61 -4.71 -4.08
CA SER A 133 -4.20 -4.08 -2.90
C SER A 133 -3.15 -3.42 -2.01
N ILE A 134 -3.61 -2.42 -1.26
CA ILE A 134 -2.79 -1.65 -0.33
C ILE A 134 -3.64 -1.38 0.91
N ASP A 135 -3.13 -1.77 2.08
CA ASP A 135 -3.82 -1.61 3.35
C ASP A 135 -2.93 -0.92 4.39
N ILE A 136 -3.56 -0.32 5.40
CA ILE A 136 -2.85 0.41 6.46
C ILE A 136 -3.31 -0.10 7.81
N THR A 137 -2.37 -0.56 8.64
CA THR A 137 -2.63 -0.95 10.02
C THR A 137 -1.88 -0.08 11.01
N LYS A 138 -2.27 -0.12 12.27
CA LYS A 138 -1.44 0.40 13.37
C LYS A 138 -0.07 -0.26 13.38
N ALA A 139 0.94 0.45 13.89
CA ALA A 139 2.31 -0.05 13.91
C ALA A 139 2.54 -1.28 14.80
N ASN A 140 1.71 -1.49 15.82
CA ASN A 140 1.76 -2.63 16.74
C ASN A 140 0.97 -3.86 16.27
N VAL A 141 0.30 -3.78 15.12
CA VAL A 141 -0.40 -4.92 14.51
C VAL A 141 0.63 -5.87 13.89
N HIS A 142 0.42 -7.17 14.11
CA HIS A 142 1.24 -8.22 13.50
C HIS A 142 0.85 -8.40 12.04
N ASP A 143 1.85 -8.58 11.17
CA ASP A 143 1.65 -8.60 9.71
C ASP A 143 0.74 -9.76 9.28
N VAL A 144 0.82 -10.90 9.99
CA VAL A 144 -0.07 -12.05 9.85
C VAL A 144 -1.57 -11.69 9.92
N GLN A 145 -1.95 -10.64 10.63
CA GLN A 145 -3.37 -10.26 10.75
C GLN A 145 -3.96 -9.73 9.44
N ILE A 146 -3.13 -9.16 8.56
CA ILE A 146 -3.59 -8.63 7.27
C ILE A 146 -4.04 -9.73 6.31
N LEU A 147 -3.56 -10.97 6.51
CA LEU A 147 -3.94 -12.11 5.68
C LEU A 147 -5.45 -12.39 5.70
N ASN A 148 -6.14 -11.97 6.77
CA ASN A 148 -7.59 -12.05 6.85
C ASN A 148 -8.31 -11.12 5.86
N ASP A 149 -7.71 -9.97 5.53
CA ASP A 149 -8.27 -9.03 4.58
C ASP A 149 -7.89 -9.44 3.15
N VAL A 150 -6.69 -10.01 2.96
CA VAL A 150 -6.20 -10.50 1.67
C VAL A 150 -7.10 -11.58 1.08
N LYS A 151 -7.61 -12.52 1.89
CA LYS A 151 -8.52 -13.58 1.41
C LYS A 151 -9.86 -13.07 0.87
N ASP A 152 -10.26 -11.87 1.25
CA ASP A 152 -11.49 -11.24 0.74
C ASP A 152 -11.22 -10.44 -0.56
N GLN A 153 -9.95 -10.26 -0.94
CA GLN A 153 -9.52 -9.42 -2.06
C GLN A 153 -8.95 -10.21 -3.24
N ILE A 154 -8.35 -11.38 -3.00
CA ILE A 154 -7.77 -12.26 -4.03
C ILE A 154 -8.14 -13.72 -3.77
N SER A 155 -8.09 -14.55 -4.81
CA SER A 155 -8.29 -16.00 -4.73
C SER A 155 -7.45 -16.72 -5.77
N ASP A 156 -7.31 -18.04 -5.62
CA ASP A 156 -6.73 -18.94 -6.63
C ASP A 156 -5.30 -18.59 -7.05
N CYS A 157 -4.45 -18.21 -6.08
CA CYS A 157 -3.10 -17.74 -6.35
C CYS A 157 -2.06 -18.24 -5.34
N VAL A 158 -0.78 -18.05 -5.67
CA VAL A 158 0.35 -18.25 -4.76
C VAL A 158 0.76 -16.88 -4.19
N LEU A 159 0.75 -16.77 -2.86
CA LEU A 159 1.16 -15.57 -2.15
C LEU A 159 2.55 -15.78 -1.52
N LEU A 160 3.51 -14.99 -1.95
CA LEU A 160 4.90 -15.02 -1.47
C LEU A 160 5.06 -13.98 -0.36
N GLY A 161 5.28 -14.44 0.86
CA GLY A 161 5.49 -13.59 2.03
C GLY A 161 6.85 -13.79 2.68
N ASP A 162 7.28 -12.80 3.46
CA ASP A 162 8.45 -12.94 4.31
C ASP A 162 8.17 -13.80 5.57
N LYS A 163 9.18 -13.90 6.45
CA LYS A 163 9.07 -14.67 7.71
C LYS A 163 8.10 -14.05 8.74
N GLY A 164 7.70 -12.80 8.52
CA GLY A 164 6.69 -12.09 9.30
C GLY A 164 5.30 -12.68 9.09
N TYR A 165 5.01 -13.24 7.92
CA TYR A 165 3.73 -13.86 7.57
C TYR A 165 3.62 -15.35 7.93
N LEU A 166 4.67 -15.94 8.51
CA LEU A 166 4.71 -17.36 8.85
C LEU A 166 3.65 -17.72 9.92
N SER A 167 2.58 -18.39 9.50
CA SER A 167 1.51 -18.87 10.38
C SER A 167 0.79 -20.08 9.77
N SER A 168 0.92 -21.25 10.40
CA SER A 168 0.31 -22.49 9.89
C SER A 168 -1.22 -22.43 9.89
N THR A 169 -1.82 -21.76 10.88
CA THR A 169 -3.28 -21.62 10.95
C THR A 169 -3.79 -20.73 9.81
N GLN A 170 -3.08 -19.63 9.52
CA GLN A 170 -3.46 -18.75 8.41
C GLN A 170 -3.21 -19.39 7.04
N GLN A 171 -2.13 -20.17 6.89
CA GLN A 171 -1.89 -20.93 5.65
C GLN A 171 -3.04 -21.89 5.33
N ILE A 172 -3.57 -22.58 6.35
CA ILE A 172 -4.72 -23.49 6.17
C ILE A 172 -5.99 -22.70 5.86
N ASP A 173 -6.25 -21.61 6.59
CA ASP A 173 -7.45 -20.78 6.38
C ASP A 173 -7.46 -20.16 4.98
N LEU A 174 -6.34 -19.59 4.53
CA LEU A 174 -6.15 -19.04 3.18
C LEU A 174 -6.41 -20.08 2.08
N PHE A 175 -5.88 -21.29 2.26
CA PHE A 175 -6.09 -22.37 1.30
C PHE A 175 -7.56 -22.82 1.26
N GLN A 176 -8.20 -22.95 2.42
CA GLN A 176 -9.59 -23.42 2.50
C GLN A 176 -10.63 -22.38 2.07
N SER A 177 -10.39 -21.10 2.36
CA SER A 177 -11.36 -20.03 2.13
C SER A 177 -11.25 -19.41 0.73
N ALA A 178 -10.03 -19.27 0.20
CA ALA A 178 -9.76 -18.53 -1.03
C ALA A 178 -8.83 -19.28 -2.00
N ASN A 179 -8.47 -20.53 -1.73
CA ASN A 179 -7.51 -21.31 -2.53
C ASN A 179 -6.17 -20.58 -2.71
N ILE A 180 -5.72 -19.87 -1.66
CA ILE A 180 -4.44 -19.16 -1.65
C ILE A 180 -3.36 -20.05 -1.03
N ILE A 181 -2.26 -20.26 -1.76
CA ILE A 181 -1.08 -20.95 -1.25
C ILE A 181 -0.08 -19.91 -0.74
N LEU A 182 0.01 -19.75 0.58
CA LEU A 182 0.97 -18.84 1.20
C LEU A 182 2.34 -19.52 1.40
N GLU A 183 3.32 -19.13 0.58
CA GLU A 183 4.70 -19.55 0.70
C GLU A 183 5.52 -18.53 1.51
N THR A 184 6.12 -19.00 2.60
CA THR A 184 7.01 -18.18 3.44
C THR A 184 8.28 -18.97 3.78
N PRO A 185 9.45 -18.32 3.84
CA PRO A 185 10.67 -19.00 4.24
C PRO A 185 10.59 -19.57 5.66
N MET A 186 11.06 -20.81 5.87
CA MET A 186 11.11 -21.41 7.21
C MET A 186 12.11 -20.70 8.14
N ARG A 187 11.81 -20.70 9.44
CA ARG A 187 12.75 -20.32 10.50
C ARG A 187 13.69 -21.49 10.80
N MET A 188 14.95 -21.18 11.18
CA MET A 188 15.99 -22.19 11.42
C MET A 188 15.63 -23.22 12.51
N ASN A 189 14.78 -22.84 13.45
CA ASN A 189 14.36 -23.67 14.57
C ASN A 189 13.13 -24.56 14.26
N GLN A 190 12.57 -24.51 13.04
CA GLN A 190 11.45 -25.35 12.67
C GLN A 190 11.90 -26.76 12.25
N LYS A 191 11.08 -27.76 12.57
CA LYS A 191 11.29 -29.13 12.09
C LYS A 191 11.21 -29.15 10.56
N GLY A 192 12.15 -29.84 9.92
CA GLY A 192 12.23 -29.90 8.46
C GLY A 192 12.80 -28.65 7.80
N TYR A 193 13.48 -27.77 8.55
CA TYR A 193 14.16 -26.60 7.98
C TYR A 193 15.10 -26.99 6.84
N VAL A 194 14.82 -26.45 5.66
CA VAL A 194 15.70 -26.51 4.50
C VAL A 194 16.44 -25.18 4.38
N LYS A 195 17.77 -25.26 4.34
CA LYS A 195 18.62 -24.07 4.21
C LYS A 195 18.47 -23.47 2.81
N GLN A 196 18.21 -22.16 2.73
CA GLN A 196 18.07 -21.48 1.44
C GLN A 196 19.39 -21.49 0.64
N PRO A 197 19.31 -21.53 -0.71
CA PRO A 197 20.48 -21.34 -1.59
C PRO A 197 21.28 -20.08 -1.24
N TYR A 198 22.59 -20.09 -1.52
CA TYR A 198 23.47 -18.99 -1.11
C TYR A 198 23.05 -17.61 -1.65
N ILE A 199 22.45 -17.59 -2.84
CA ILE A 199 22.01 -16.37 -3.54
C ILE A 199 20.92 -15.62 -2.74
N PHE A 200 20.12 -16.33 -1.95
CA PHE A 200 19.02 -15.75 -1.17
C PHE A 200 19.38 -15.46 0.28
N ARG A 201 20.65 -15.63 0.66
CA ARG A 201 21.13 -15.36 2.02
C ARG A 201 21.73 -13.97 2.07
N LYS A 202 21.38 -13.18 3.10
CA LYS A 202 22.12 -11.96 3.42
C LYS A 202 23.59 -12.34 3.63
N ALA A 203 24.48 -11.65 2.92
CA ALA A 203 25.93 -11.74 3.10
C ALA A 203 26.33 -11.34 4.52
#